data_AF-A0A9W7G9J0-F1
#
_entry.id   AF-A0A9W7G9J0-F1
#
_cell.length_a   1.000
_cell.length_b   1.000
_cell.length_c   1.000
_cell.angle_alpha   90.00
_cell.angle_beta   90.00
_cell.angle_gamma   90.00
#
_symmetry.space_group_name_H-M   'P 1'
#
loop_
_entity.id
_entity.type
_entity.pdbx_description
1 polymer ?
#
loop_
_entity_poly.entity_id
_entity_poly.type
_entity_poly.pdbx_seq_one_letter_code
_entity_poly.pdbx_strand_id
1 'polypeptide(L)'
;MFAPLLASMSIEMPVNPRQWLLKALGGSSGPTSPEEKVPEPPSPRSVSPPKAGKSEVRGATGVSPDGKVHPGSVSDNVMYAKEAFKIDPVTGERIEADTDDSEDVDMAALMAPPVSGWNGYGVYVDKGLLDGWVKQPSPCCGAASVAGAVNSIKGYGRGDEGAIGHLDVLPHMADMLREQMEAKKGSLERLLGGVSVEPLIESVKGELEEMGRTLGGKEKNGAKKGCPKKLLWEIVRRVCEGGGQGGVEGGDCFAAIWELLEKERVKKEKEGGAGVERGEGGEDEGEGDEEEEEDDDEGDDEEGAGGARKKRKSGSDLDHKEDNDPNQIMVFDFSSNAKKKSLKGKRGSKSGTANSWKANLTEMFKKLGGIEKVTHPVKPSTGPFGNWGILGAVSRVSDADTSGWTFKAKVVMGKKKVGKNKDNGYYGLTRKDGEEEIENQWCFLKGCAGKVGKCLISHHKNHYALIFACREYEVRGEGKRRECFTARKGQRPTEWIDFKELRETYLSWEGYKLMLVEGKKTKQA
;
A
#
# COMPACT_ATOMS: atom_id res chain seq x y z
N MET A 1 13.79 -31.22 -27.09
CA MET A 1 15.26 -31.20 -27.26
C MET A 1 15.98 -30.05 -26.52
N PHE A 2 15.40 -29.44 -25.47
CA PHE A 2 16.07 -28.37 -24.70
C PHE A 2 16.22 -28.65 -23.19
N ALA A 3 15.83 -29.84 -22.71
CA ALA A 3 15.95 -30.23 -21.30
C ALA A 3 17.39 -30.48 -20.79
N PRO A 4 18.38 -30.92 -21.60
CA PRO A 4 19.72 -31.23 -21.04
C PRO A 4 20.62 -30.01 -20.80
N LEU A 5 20.33 -28.86 -21.41
CA LEU A 5 21.23 -27.69 -21.37
C LEU A 5 21.07 -26.83 -20.10
N LEU A 6 19.94 -26.93 -19.41
CA LEU A 6 19.74 -26.25 -18.12
C LEU A 6 20.36 -27.02 -16.94
N ALA A 7 20.69 -28.30 -17.12
CA ALA A 7 21.33 -29.13 -16.09
C ALA A 7 22.87 -28.92 -16.00
N SER A 8 23.48 -28.20 -16.95
CA SER A 8 24.94 -28.04 -17.04
C SER A 8 25.46 -26.61 -16.81
N MET A 9 24.60 -25.66 -16.43
CA MET A 9 25.06 -24.35 -15.92
C MET A 9 25.17 -24.37 -14.39
N SER A 10 25.87 -25.36 -13.86
CA SER A 10 26.47 -25.25 -12.53
C SER A 10 27.68 -24.36 -12.68
N ILE A 11 27.53 -23.05 -12.44
CA ILE A 11 28.69 -22.20 -12.17
C ILE A 11 29.29 -22.78 -10.89
N GLU A 12 30.48 -23.38 -10.98
CA GLU A 12 31.23 -23.77 -9.79
C GLU A 12 31.22 -22.60 -8.81
N MET A 13 30.79 -22.85 -7.57
CA MET A 13 30.72 -21.79 -6.57
C MET A 13 32.07 -21.09 -6.53
N PRO A 14 32.14 -19.79 -6.88
CA PRO A 14 33.37 -19.05 -6.73
C PRO A 14 33.78 -19.14 -5.25
N VAL A 15 35.09 -19.32 -5.00
CA VAL A 15 35.67 -19.45 -3.64
C VAL A 15 35.21 -18.33 -2.71
N ASN A 16 34.83 -17.18 -3.28
CA ASN A 16 34.18 -16.08 -2.59
C ASN A 16 32.96 -15.55 -3.40
N PRO A 17 31.74 -16.02 -3.09
CA PRO A 17 30.52 -15.60 -3.79
C PRO A 17 30.21 -14.10 -3.67
N ARG A 18 30.62 -13.47 -2.57
CA ARG A 18 30.47 -12.02 -2.37
C ARG A 18 31.34 -11.23 -3.33
N GLN A 19 32.62 -11.60 -3.50
CA GLN A 19 33.50 -10.95 -4.47
C GLN A 19 33.08 -11.19 -5.92
N TRP A 20 32.57 -12.38 -6.23
CA TRP A 20 32.05 -12.66 -7.56
C TRP A 20 30.82 -11.79 -7.86
N LEU A 21 29.88 -11.67 -6.92
CA LEU A 21 28.69 -10.83 -7.07
C LEU A 21 29.08 -9.35 -7.23
N LEU A 22 30.04 -8.84 -6.44
CA LEU A 22 30.57 -7.49 -6.59
C LEU A 22 31.12 -7.23 -8.00
N LYS A 23 31.88 -8.20 -8.54
CA LYS A 23 32.42 -8.13 -9.90
C LYS A 23 31.31 -8.18 -10.96
N ALA A 24 30.30 -9.04 -10.77
CA ALA A 24 29.17 -9.18 -11.69
C ALA A 24 28.27 -7.94 -11.72
N LEU A 25 28.13 -7.24 -10.59
CA LEU A 25 27.37 -5.99 -10.47
C LEU A 25 28.16 -4.74 -10.93
N GLY A 26 29.36 -4.92 -11.51
CA GLY A 26 30.17 -3.82 -12.01
C GLY A 26 30.94 -3.04 -10.95
N GLY A 27 31.03 -3.54 -9.72
CA GLY A 27 31.90 -2.98 -8.69
C GLY A 27 33.36 -3.18 -9.09
N SER A 28 34.03 -2.12 -9.55
CA SER A 28 35.47 -2.15 -9.70
C SER A 28 36.09 -2.31 -8.32
N SER A 29 36.66 -3.48 -8.02
CA SER A 29 37.65 -3.57 -6.96
C SER A 29 38.77 -2.60 -7.36
N GLY A 30 38.87 -1.46 -6.67
CA GLY A 30 39.99 -0.54 -6.85
C GLY A 30 41.32 -1.31 -6.74
N PRO A 31 42.37 -0.89 -7.46
CA PRO A 31 43.64 -1.57 -7.41
C PRO A 31 44.13 -1.63 -5.96
N THR A 32 44.34 -2.83 -5.45
CA THR A 32 45.11 -3.05 -4.23
C THR A 32 46.49 -2.46 -4.47
N SER A 33 46.75 -1.28 -3.91
CA SER A 33 48.07 -0.67 -3.92
C SER A 33 49.03 -1.58 -3.13
N PRO A 34 50.27 -1.78 -3.61
CA PRO A 34 51.26 -2.54 -2.87
C PRO A 34 51.60 -1.81 -1.55
N GLU A 35 51.76 -2.58 -0.48
CA GLU A 35 52.22 -2.09 0.84
C GLU A 35 53.53 -1.30 0.69
N GLU A 36 53.43 0.03 0.80
CA GLU A 36 54.58 0.90 1.00
C GLU A 36 54.75 1.12 2.51
N LYS A 37 55.81 0.54 3.08
CA LYS A 37 56.22 0.75 4.48
C LYS A 37 56.59 2.22 4.68
N VAL A 38 55.70 2.97 5.32
CA VAL A 38 56.00 4.30 5.88
C VAL A 38 56.79 4.10 7.19
N PRO A 39 57.95 4.76 7.39
CA PRO A 39 58.70 4.69 8.63
C PRO A 39 58.01 5.48 9.74
N GLU A 40 58.05 4.94 10.96
CA GLU A 40 57.50 5.56 12.17
C GLU A 40 58.13 6.94 12.45
N PRO A 41 57.32 7.95 12.83
CA PRO A 41 57.85 9.22 13.31
C PRO A 41 58.40 9.09 14.75
N PRO A 42 59.46 9.84 15.10
CA PRO A 42 60.07 9.76 16.43
C PRO A 42 59.15 10.37 17.50
N SER A 43 59.09 9.70 18.65
CA SER A 43 58.32 10.12 19.83
C SER A 43 58.71 11.52 20.32
N PRO A 44 57.73 12.41 20.59
CA PRO A 44 58.02 13.68 21.25
C PRO A 44 58.21 13.49 22.76
N ARG A 45 59.22 14.19 23.27
CA ARG A 45 59.61 14.27 24.68
C ARG A 45 58.50 14.84 25.55
N SER A 46 58.34 14.24 26.73
CA SER A 46 57.44 14.66 27.80
C SER A 46 57.84 16.02 28.38
N VAL A 47 56.89 16.96 28.40
CA VAL A 47 56.93 18.14 29.28
C VAL A 47 55.67 18.11 30.14
N SER A 48 55.86 18.09 31.45
CA SER A 48 54.80 18.04 32.46
C SER A 48 54.12 19.39 32.66
N PRO A 49 52.79 19.44 32.84
CA PRO A 49 52.10 20.55 33.50
C PRO A 49 51.57 20.17 34.89
N PRO A 50 51.20 21.17 35.73
CA PRO A 50 51.10 21.02 37.18
C PRO A 50 49.73 20.50 37.67
N LYS A 51 49.76 20.00 38.89
CA LYS A 51 48.65 19.45 39.69
C LYS A 51 47.59 20.51 40.03
N ALA A 52 46.31 20.16 39.84
CA ALA A 52 45.17 20.44 40.72
C ALA A 52 43.95 19.68 40.15
N GLY A 53 43.37 18.71 40.85
CA GLY A 53 42.23 18.93 41.74
C GLY A 53 41.38 17.66 41.73
N LYS A 54 41.04 17.15 42.92
CA LYS A 54 40.34 15.89 43.15
C LYS A 54 38.84 16.03 42.90
N SER A 55 38.22 15.06 42.22
CA SER A 55 36.83 14.69 42.44
C SER A 55 36.65 13.19 42.25
N GLU A 56 36.34 12.49 43.35
CA GLU A 56 35.99 11.08 43.38
C GLU A 56 34.64 10.83 42.69
N VAL A 57 34.60 9.90 41.73
CA VAL A 57 33.39 9.15 41.40
C VAL A 57 33.79 7.67 41.30
N ARG A 58 33.19 6.86 42.16
CA ARG A 58 33.43 5.42 42.29
C ARG A 58 32.92 4.67 41.05
N GLY A 59 33.80 3.87 40.46
CA GLY A 59 33.44 2.87 39.45
C GLY A 59 32.87 1.60 40.08
N ALA A 60 31.79 1.09 39.51
CA ALA A 60 31.28 -0.26 39.77
C ALA A 60 31.35 -1.04 38.46
N THR A 61 32.30 -1.98 38.39
CA THR A 61 32.41 -3.01 37.36
C THR A 61 31.43 -4.14 37.69
N GLY A 62 30.38 -4.29 36.87
CA GLY A 62 29.45 -5.41 36.95
C GLY A 62 29.70 -6.40 35.80
N VAL A 63 30.47 -7.45 36.07
CA VAL A 63 30.50 -8.68 35.26
C VAL A 63 29.36 -9.56 35.76
N SER A 64 28.43 -9.96 34.87
CA SER A 64 27.33 -10.86 35.23
C SER A 64 27.74 -12.32 34.95
N PRO A 65 27.54 -13.26 35.89
CA PRO A 65 28.07 -14.63 35.84
C PRO A 65 27.06 -15.68 35.33
N ASP A 66 26.09 -15.30 34.49
CA ASP A 66 25.04 -16.23 34.06
C ASP A 66 25.22 -16.60 32.59
N GLY A 67 25.86 -17.75 32.36
CA GLY A 67 26.00 -18.42 31.07
C GLY A 67 24.67 -18.95 30.53
N LYS A 68 23.74 -18.05 30.17
CA LYS A 68 22.50 -18.38 29.46
C LYS A 68 22.59 -17.93 28.01
N VAL A 69 22.56 -18.90 27.11
CA VAL A 69 22.40 -18.70 25.67
C VAL A 69 20.96 -18.25 25.42
N HIS A 70 20.76 -17.01 25.01
CA HIS A 70 19.47 -16.51 24.54
C HIS A 70 19.28 -16.88 23.05
N PRO A 71 18.18 -17.56 22.67
CA PRO A 71 17.85 -17.76 21.27
C PRO A 71 17.18 -16.49 20.70
N GLY A 72 17.76 -15.95 19.62
CA GLY A 72 17.09 -15.03 18.70
C GLY A 72 17.19 -13.54 19.05
N SER A 73 18.38 -12.94 18.89
CA SER A 73 18.44 -11.50 18.58
C SER A 73 17.99 -11.32 17.12
N VAL A 74 16.90 -10.58 16.91
CA VAL A 74 16.53 -10.06 15.60
C VAL A 74 17.76 -9.33 15.03
N SER A 75 18.21 -9.74 13.85
CA SER A 75 19.51 -9.34 13.29
C SER A 75 19.65 -7.83 13.12
N ASP A 76 20.74 -7.26 13.64
CA ASP A 76 21.19 -5.86 13.47
C ASP A 76 21.59 -5.46 12.04
N ASN A 77 21.12 -6.19 11.01
CA ASN A 77 21.40 -5.90 9.60
C ASN A 77 20.41 -4.90 8.96
N VAL A 78 19.71 -4.11 9.78
CA VAL A 78 18.98 -2.95 9.27
C VAL A 78 20.02 -1.85 9.01
N MET A 79 20.51 -1.78 7.78
CA MET A 79 21.22 -0.61 7.27
C MET A 79 20.22 0.56 7.25
N TYR A 80 20.08 1.26 8.38
CA TYR A 80 19.35 2.52 8.41
C TYR A 80 20.16 3.53 7.62
N ALA A 81 19.77 3.77 6.37
CA ALA A 81 20.04 5.06 5.76
C ALA A 81 19.46 6.12 6.71
N LYS A 82 20.23 7.16 7.05
CA LYS A 82 19.73 8.24 7.92
C LYS A 82 18.43 8.73 7.30
N GLU A 83 17.35 8.73 8.06
CA GLU A 83 16.10 9.29 7.56
C GLU A 83 16.30 10.81 7.43
N ALA A 84 16.51 11.32 6.20
CA ALA A 84 16.41 12.76 5.97
C ALA A 84 14.96 13.15 6.02
N PHE A 85 14.68 14.22 6.75
CA PHE A 85 13.38 14.85 6.71
C PHE A 85 13.53 16.35 6.49
N LYS A 86 12.59 16.92 5.75
CA LYS A 86 12.37 18.36 5.64
C LYS A 86 11.03 18.67 6.31
N ILE A 87 10.97 19.81 6.99
CA ILE A 87 9.70 20.33 7.47
C ILE A 87 9.05 21.03 6.28
N ASP A 88 7.85 20.60 5.93
CA ASP A 88 7.03 21.28 4.94
C ASP A 88 6.79 22.74 5.40
N PRO A 89 7.18 23.75 4.60
CA PRO A 89 7.03 25.14 5.01
C PRO A 89 5.56 25.58 5.10
N VAL A 90 4.63 24.87 4.43
CA VAL A 90 3.19 25.15 4.43
C VAL A 90 2.49 24.41 5.56
N THR A 91 2.76 23.12 5.72
CA THR A 91 2.03 22.28 6.69
C THR A 91 2.72 22.16 8.05
N GLY A 92 4.02 22.44 8.13
CA GLY A 92 4.84 22.19 9.32
C GLY A 92 5.11 20.72 9.60
N GLU A 93 4.65 19.80 8.73
CA GLU A 93 4.84 18.36 8.91
C GLU A 93 6.26 17.92 8.51
N ARG A 94 6.78 16.92 9.21
CA ARG A 94 8.04 16.25 8.88
C ARG A 94 7.83 15.35 7.65
N ILE A 95 8.29 15.78 6.48
CA ILE A 95 8.25 15.04 5.22
C ILE A 95 9.59 14.35 5.00
N GLU A 96 9.57 13.08 4.60
CA GLU A 96 10.76 12.34 4.19
C GLU A 96 11.43 13.07 3.02
N ALA A 97 12.62 13.62 3.28
CA ALA A 97 13.40 14.38 2.32
C ALA A 97 14.48 13.51 1.70
N ASP A 98 15.06 13.96 0.58
CA ASP A 98 16.22 13.26 0.06
C ASP A 98 17.34 13.51 1.03
N THR A 99 17.96 12.41 1.47
CA THR A 99 19.33 12.51 1.94
C THR A 99 20.18 12.76 0.71
N ASP A 100 21.06 13.76 0.77
CA ASP A 100 22.21 13.82 -0.14
C ASP A 100 23.23 12.68 0.16
N ASP A 101 22.98 11.87 1.20
CA ASP A 101 23.78 10.69 1.53
C ASP A 101 23.87 9.78 0.30
N SER A 102 25.10 9.32 0.02
CA SER A 102 25.39 8.46 -1.11
C SER A 102 24.43 7.27 -1.11
N GLU A 103 23.64 7.19 -2.18
CA GLU A 103 22.65 6.13 -2.40
C GLU A 103 23.29 4.79 -2.76
N ASP A 104 24.62 4.73 -2.70
CA ASP A 104 25.47 3.55 -2.81
C ASP A 104 25.20 2.62 -1.63
N VAL A 105 24.06 1.94 -1.68
CA VAL A 105 23.83 0.75 -0.88
C VAL A 105 24.86 -0.28 -1.35
N ASP A 106 25.63 -0.87 -0.42
CA ASP A 106 26.46 -2.03 -0.74
C ASP A 106 25.52 -3.17 -1.16
N MET A 107 25.22 -3.22 -2.46
CA MET A 107 24.29 -4.17 -3.05
C MET A 107 24.73 -5.60 -2.78
N ALA A 108 26.03 -5.87 -2.66
CA ALA A 108 26.50 -7.20 -2.36
C ALA A 108 26.24 -7.58 -0.89
N ALA A 109 26.46 -6.67 0.05
CA ALA A 109 26.07 -6.89 1.44
C ALA A 109 24.55 -7.08 1.57
N LEU A 110 23.77 -6.26 0.85
CA LEU A 110 22.32 -6.30 0.90
C LEU A 110 21.75 -7.60 0.32
N MET A 111 22.35 -8.10 -0.76
CA MET A 111 21.89 -9.31 -1.44
C MET A 111 22.32 -10.60 -0.75
N ALA A 112 23.42 -10.59 0.01
CA ALA A 112 23.89 -11.74 0.77
C ALA A 112 22.95 -12.07 1.95
N PRO A 113 22.69 -13.36 2.25
CA PRO A 113 21.98 -13.74 3.46
C PRO A 113 22.64 -13.16 4.72
N PRO A 114 21.86 -12.73 5.74
CA PRO A 114 22.38 -12.07 6.93
C PRO A 114 23.10 -13.03 7.88
N VAL A 115 23.01 -14.34 7.63
CA VAL A 115 23.54 -15.40 8.49
C VAL A 115 24.72 -16.11 7.82
N SER A 116 25.70 -16.52 8.62
CA SER A 116 26.75 -17.46 8.20
C SER A 116 26.26 -18.90 8.23
N GLY A 117 26.93 -19.81 7.53
CA GLY A 117 26.66 -21.26 7.63
C GLY A 117 25.49 -21.76 6.76
N TRP A 118 25.24 -21.09 5.63
CA TRP A 118 24.35 -21.60 4.61
C TRP A 118 25.04 -22.66 3.75
N ASN A 119 24.28 -23.68 3.32
CA ASN A 119 24.76 -24.73 2.42
C ASN A 119 24.74 -24.30 0.94
N GLY A 120 24.00 -23.24 0.64
CA GLY A 120 23.87 -22.62 -0.67
C GLY A 120 22.89 -21.45 -0.60
N TYR A 121 23.02 -20.51 -1.54
CA TYR A 121 22.05 -19.42 -1.70
C TYR A 121 21.90 -19.05 -3.17
N GLY A 122 20.72 -18.55 -3.53
CA GLY A 122 20.41 -17.97 -4.83
C GLY A 122 19.78 -16.61 -4.65
N VAL A 123 20.19 -15.65 -5.48
CA VAL A 123 19.61 -14.30 -5.55
C VAL A 123 19.15 -14.05 -6.98
N TYR A 124 17.92 -13.54 -7.10
CA TYR A 124 17.25 -13.22 -8.35
C TYR A 124 16.92 -11.74 -8.32
N VAL A 125 17.64 -10.95 -9.11
CA VAL A 125 17.56 -9.50 -9.10
C VAL A 125 17.68 -8.96 -10.53
N ASP A 126 16.92 -7.91 -10.82
CA ASP A 126 17.11 -7.08 -12.00
C ASP A 126 17.65 -5.72 -11.54
N LYS A 127 18.83 -5.33 -12.06
CA LYS A 127 19.43 -4.03 -11.73
C LYS A 127 18.49 -2.88 -12.13
N GLY A 128 17.74 -3.03 -13.22
CA GLY A 128 16.76 -2.04 -13.64
C GLY A 128 15.69 -1.76 -12.58
N LEU A 129 15.27 -2.77 -11.80
CA LEU A 129 14.34 -2.58 -10.68
C LEU A 129 14.93 -1.75 -9.55
N LEU A 130 16.22 -1.95 -9.26
CA LEU A 130 16.94 -1.24 -8.21
C LEU A 130 17.29 0.20 -8.59
N ASP A 131 17.48 0.47 -9.88
CA ASP A 131 17.77 1.82 -10.36
C ASP A 131 16.48 2.62 -10.62
N GLY A 132 15.41 1.93 -11.02
CA GLY A 132 14.19 2.54 -11.54
C GLY A 132 13.13 2.88 -10.50
N TRP A 133 13.31 2.58 -9.21
CA TRP A 133 12.34 2.95 -8.17
C TRP A 133 12.12 4.46 -8.13
N VAL A 134 10.93 4.89 -7.73
CA VAL A 134 10.56 6.31 -7.72
C VAL A 134 10.24 6.74 -6.31
N LYS A 135 10.84 7.84 -5.88
CA LYS A 135 10.58 8.40 -4.57
C LYS A 135 9.12 8.85 -4.41
N GLN A 136 8.63 8.67 -3.18
CA GLN A 136 7.26 8.96 -2.79
C GLN A 136 7.24 10.01 -1.66
N PRO A 137 7.07 11.31 -1.95
CA PRO A 137 7.07 12.38 -0.94
C PRO A 137 5.78 12.48 -0.13
N SER A 138 4.70 11.84 -0.58
CA SER A 138 3.34 11.95 -0.03
C SER A 138 2.67 10.56 -0.01
N PRO A 139 1.42 10.35 0.44
CA PRO A 139 0.79 9.03 0.42
C PRO A 139 0.35 8.59 -1.01
N CYS A 140 1.26 8.64 -1.97
CA CYS A 140 1.06 8.37 -3.39
C CYS A 140 1.77 7.08 -3.87
N CYS A 141 1.97 6.12 -2.97
CA CYS A 141 2.68 4.84 -3.24
C CYS A 141 2.23 4.15 -4.51
N GLY A 142 0.92 4.16 -4.82
CA GLY A 142 0.40 3.54 -6.05
C GLY A 142 0.97 4.17 -7.32
N ALA A 143 1.05 5.50 -7.37
CA ALA A 143 1.59 6.23 -8.52
C ALA A 143 3.11 6.03 -8.62
N ALA A 144 3.82 6.10 -7.49
CA ALA A 144 5.26 5.89 -7.44
C ALA A 144 5.66 4.45 -7.83
N SER A 145 4.91 3.43 -7.38
CA SER A 145 5.12 2.04 -7.81
C SER A 145 4.88 1.86 -9.31
N VAL A 146 3.85 2.49 -9.89
CA VAL A 146 3.61 2.42 -11.35
C VAL A 146 4.74 3.07 -12.12
N ALA A 147 5.15 4.28 -11.73
CA ALA A 147 6.27 4.99 -12.34
C ALA A 147 7.56 4.15 -12.24
N GLY A 148 7.84 3.60 -11.05
CA GLY A 148 9.00 2.77 -10.82
C GLY A 148 9.01 1.50 -11.66
N ALA A 149 7.87 0.82 -11.79
CA ALA A 149 7.75 -0.35 -12.66
C ALA A 149 8.04 -0.01 -14.12
N VAL A 150 7.52 1.12 -14.62
CA VAL A 150 7.74 1.58 -16.00
C VAL A 150 9.21 1.92 -16.24
N ASN A 151 9.83 2.72 -15.35
CA ASN A 151 11.25 3.09 -15.46
C ASN A 151 12.14 1.84 -15.44
N SER A 152 11.88 0.92 -14.51
CA SER A 152 12.63 -0.34 -14.41
C SER A 152 12.56 -1.17 -15.68
N ILE A 153 11.37 -1.29 -16.27
CA ILE A 153 11.15 -2.04 -17.52
C ILE A 153 11.84 -1.38 -18.71
N LYS A 154 11.89 -0.05 -18.75
CA LYS A 154 12.63 0.71 -19.78
C LYS A 154 14.14 0.68 -19.56
N GLY A 155 14.60 0.29 -18.37
CA GLY A 155 16.00 0.35 -17.96
C GLY A 155 16.46 1.78 -17.64
N TYR A 156 15.54 2.64 -17.18
CA TYR A 156 15.85 4.00 -16.74
C TYR A 156 16.12 4.05 -15.25
N GLY A 157 17.22 4.70 -14.88
CA GLY A 157 17.47 5.18 -13.53
C GLY A 157 16.69 6.47 -13.24
N ARG A 158 16.60 6.83 -11.96
CA ARG A 158 15.86 8.02 -11.49
C ARG A 158 16.27 9.36 -12.12
N GLY A 159 17.55 9.49 -12.47
CA GLY A 159 18.10 10.71 -13.07
C GLY A 159 18.11 10.71 -14.59
N ASP A 160 17.67 9.62 -15.22
CA ASP A 160 17.74 9.49 -16.68
C ASP A 160 16.71 10.39 -17.36
N GLU A 161 17.12 10.98 -18.48
CA GLU A 161 16.21 11.73 -19.33
C GLU A 161 15.12 10.80 -19.88
N GLY A 162 13.86 11.09 -19.53
CA GLY A 162 12.71 10.27 -19.89
C GLY A 162 12.24 9.28 -18.82
N ALA A 163 12.92 9.20 -17.67
CA ALA A 163 12.36 8.58 -16.47
C ALA A 163 11.12 9.37 -16.02
N ILE A 164 10.06 8.68 -15.65
CA ILE A 164 8.83 9.30 -15.15
C ILE A 164 8.78 9.21 -13.62
N GLY A 165 8.20 10.23 -12.99
CA GLY A 165 7.92 10.29 -11.56
C GLY A 165 6.48 9.94 -11.22
N HIS A 166 6.16 9.97 -9.93
CA HIS A 166 4.77 9.80 -9.46
C HIS A 166 3.85 10.91 -9.95
N LEU A 167 4.37 12.13 -10.16
CA LEU A 167 3.63 13.29 -10.68
C LEU A 167 3.19 13.10 -12.13
N ASP A 168 3.89 12.27 -12.92
CA ASP A 168 3.47 11.95 -14.30
C ASP A 168 2.33 10.92 -14.32
N VAL A 169 2.22 10.09 -13.28
CA VAL A 169 1.18 9.05 -13.17
C VAL A 169 -0.11 9.58 -12.54
N LEU A 170 -0.01 10.53 -11.60
CA LEU A 170 -1.17 11.09 -10.88
C LEU A 170 -2.24 11.72 -11.80
N PRO A 171 -1.91 12.45 -12.90
CA PRO A 171 -2.89 12.96 -13.85
C PRO A 171 -3.75 11.86 -14.47
N HIS A 172 -3.12 10.76 -14.91
CA HIS A 172 -3.85 9.61 -15.47
C HIS A 172 -4.79 8.97 -14.45
N MET A 173 -4.35 8.87 -13.20
CA MET A 173 -5.18 8.42 -12.10
C MET A 173 -6.36 9.37 -11.86
N ALA A 174 -6.13 10.68 -11.82
CA ALA A 174 -7.18 11.68 -11.66
C ALA A 174 -8.22 11.59 -12.80
N ASP A 175 -7.78 11.41 -14.05
CA ASP A 175 -8.67 11.23 -15.20
C ASP A 175 -9.57 10.01 -15.05
N MET A 176 -9.03 8.88 -14.55
CA MET A 176 -9.83 7.69 -14.26
C MET A 176 -10.94 7.97 -13.23
N LEU A 177 -10.68 8.81 -12.22
CA LEU A 177 -11.71 9.21 -11.26
C LEU A 177 -12.70 10.20 -11.86
N ARG A 178 -12.25 11.14 -12.70
CA ARG A 178 -13.13 12.08 -13.43
C ARG A 178 -14.11 11.32 -14.31
N GLU A 179 -13.65 10.35 -15.11
CA GLU A 179 -14.51 9.53 -15.95
C GLU A 179 -15.55 8.74 -15.13
N GLN A 180 -15.13 8.16 -13.99
CA GLN A 180 -16.06 7.47 -13.09
C GLN A 180 -17.06 8.42 -12.43
N MET A 181 -16.61 9.62 -12.06
CA MET A 181 -17.45 10.67 -11.49
C MET A 181 -18.49 11.13 -12.50
N GLU A 182 -18.09 11.47 -13.73
CA GLU A 182 -18.98 11.88 -14.82
C GLU A 182 -20.00 10.78 -15.17
N ALA A 183 -19.59 9.50 -15.16
CA ALA A 183 -20.51 8.40 -15.37
C ALA A 183 -21.58 8.31 -14.25
N LYS A 184 -21.20 8.61 -12.99
CA LYS A 184 -22.13 8.64 -11.86
C LYS A 184 -23.03 9.87 -11.87
N LYS A 185 -22.46 11.03 -12.18
CA LYS A 185 -23.17 12.30 -12.41
C LYS A 185 -24.25 12.11 -13.48
N GLY A 186 -23.88 11.69 -14.69
CA GLY A 186 -24.84 11.47 -15.76
C GLY A 186 -25.88 10.37 -15.46
N SER A 187 -25.53 9.36 -14.64
CA SER A 187 -26.53 8.39 -14.16
C SER A 187 -27.53 9.00 -13.17
N LEU A 188 -27.08 9.92 -12.32
CA LEU A 188 -27.92 10.61 -11.37
C LEU A 188 -28.82 11.64 -12.08
N GLU A 189 -28.27 12.43 -12.99
CA GLU A 189 -29.03 13.41 -13.78
C GLU A 189 -30.15 12.73 -14.58
N ARG A 190 -29.90 11.56 -15.17
CA ARG A 190 -30.96 10.76 -15.82
C ARG A 190 -32.07 10.32 -14.85
N LEU A 191 -31.73 9.98 -13.60
CA LEU A 191 -32.72 9.62 -12.57
C LEU A 191 -33.53 10.84 -12.11
N LEU A 192 -32.94 12.05 -12.20
CA LEU A 192 -33.55 13.33 -11.86
C LEU A 192 -34.23 14.00 -13.06
N GLY A 193 -34.55 13.26 -14.12
CA GLY A 193 -35.27 13.81 -15.28
C GLY A 193 -34.43 14.67 -16.22
N GLY A 194 -33.10 14.50 -16.21
CA GLY A 194 -32.17 15.26 -17.05
C GLY A 194 -31.69 16.57 -16.43
N VAL A 195 -32.06 16.84 -15.17
CA VAL A 195 -31.63 18.04 -14.44
C VAL A 195 -30.17 17.91 -14.04
N SER A 196 -29.37 18.95 -14.31
CA SER A 196 -27.95 19.03 -13.94
C SER A 196 -27.77 19.06 -12.42
N VAL A 197 -26.84 18.27 -11.89
CA VAL A 197 -26.52 18.24 -10.45
C VAL A 197 -25.34 19.13 -10.06
N GLU A 198 -24.79 19.91 -10.99
CA GLU A 198 -23.66 20.80 -10.73
C GLU A 198 -23.95 21.83 -9.62
N PRO A 199 -25.13 22.50 -9.57
CA PRO A 199 -25.44 23.45 -8.50
C PRO A 199 -25.36 22.80 -7.11
N LEU A 200 -25.81 21.55 -6.97
CA LEU A 200 -25.67 20.81 -5.72
C LEU A 200 -24.20 20.56 -5.34
N ILE A 201 -23.35 20.23 -6.32
CA ILE A 201 -21.93 20.00 -6.06
C ILE A 201 -21.28 21.29 -5.56
N GLU A 202 -21.58 22.43 -6.19
CA GLU A 202 -21.08 23.75 -5.80
C GLU A 202 -21.55 24.15 -4.39
N SER A 203 -22.85 24.00 -4.09
CA SER A 203 -23.40 24.32 -2.76
C SER A 203 -22.81 23.43 -1.66
N VAL A 204 -22.66 22.12 -1.90
CA VAL A 204 -22.04 21.21 -0.92
C VAL A 204 -20.57 21.56 -0.68
N LYS A 205 -19.84 21.95 -1.72
CA LYS A 205 -18.45 22.42 -1.59
C LYS A 205 -18.38 23.73 -0.80
N GLY A 206 -19.26 24.69 -1.08
CA GLY A 206 -19.36 25.95 -0.35
C GLY A 206 -19.60 25.74 1.13
N GLU A 207 -20.59 24.92 1.52
CA GLU A 207 -20.85 24.61 2.93
C GLU A 207 -19.65 23.93 3.60
N LEU A 208 -18.96 23.02 2.91
CA LEU A 208 -17.76 22.39 3.46
C LEU A 208 -16.64 23.42 3.68
N GLU A 209 -16.43 24.33 2.73
CA GLU A 209 -15.41 25.38 2.83
C GLU A 209 -15.69 26.34 3.98
N GLU A 210 -16.95 26.74 4.19
CA GLU A 210 -17.38 27.54 5.36
C GLU A 210 -17.09 26.83 6.69
N MET A 211 -17.18 25.50 6.71
CA MET A 211 -16.81 24.68 7.86
C MET A 211 -15.29 24.44 8.01
N GLY A 212 -14.46 25.01 7.12
CA GLY A 212 -13.02 24.77 7.06
C GLY A 212 -12.66 23.35 6.63
N ARG A 213 -13.51 22.71 5.81
CA ARG A 213 -13.39 21.32 5.36
C ARG A 213 -13.37 21.22 3.85
N THR A 214 -12.89 20.10 3.33
CA THR A 214 -12.93 19.75 1.91
C THR A 214 -13.45 18.33 1.69
N LEU A 215 -13.88 18.00 0.47
CA LEU A 215 -14.29 16.62 0.13
C LEU A 215 -13.09 15.66 0.21
N GLY A 216 -11.90 16.16 -0.14
CA GLY A 216 -10.64 15.42 -0.10
C GLY A 216 -9.93 15.40 1.27
N GLY A 217 -10.37 16.18 2.25
CA GLY A 217 -9.65 16.35 3.51
C GLY A 217 -9.54 15.06 4.35
N LYS A 218 -8.52 15.02 5.22
CA LYS A 218 -8.35 13.96 6.24
C LYS A 218 -8.91 14.41 7.58
N GLU A 219 -9.45 13.46 8.34
CA GLU A 219 -9.87 13.62 9.73
C GLU A 219 -10.74 14.88 9.96
N LYS A 220 -10.28 15.79 10.82
CA LYS A 220 -10.92 17.05 11.20
C LYS A 220 -11.05 18.06 10.05
N ASN A 221 -10.16 17.98 9.05
CA ASN A 221 -10.13 18.87 7.88
C ASN A 221 -10.89 18.27 6.69
N GLY A 222 -11.32 17.01 6.77
CA GLY A 222 -12.24 16.42 5.81
C GLY A 222 -13.66 16.46 6.31
N ALA A 223 -14.59 15.98 5.49
CA ALA A 223 -15.91 15.57 5.96
C ALA A 223 -15.88 14.43 7.02
N LYS A 224 -14.72 14.09 7.61
CA LYS A 224 -14.40 12.74 8.12
C LYS A 224 -14.52 12.54 9.64
N LYS A 225 -14.71 13.56 10.48
CA LYS A 225 -14.89 13.32 11.94
C LYS A 225 -16.36 12.96 12.25
N GLY A 226 -16.65 11.68 12.55
CA GLY A 226 -17.93 11.22 13.11
C GLY A 226 -19.01 10.72 12.12
N CYS A 227 -18.62 10.00 11.07
CA CYS A 227 -19.47 9.45 9.98
C CYS A 227 -19.61 10.42 8.77
N PRO A 228 -18.68 10.34 7.78
CA PRO A 228 -18.65 11.22 6.60
C PRO A 228 -19.94 11.20 5.78
N LYS A 229 -20.61 10.05 5.78
CA LYS A 229 -21.89 9.87 5.12
C LYS A 229 -22.98 10.69 5.81
N LYS A 230 -23.01 10.71 7.15
CA LYS A 230 -24.02 11.46 7.92
C LYS A 230 -23.89 12.97 7.68
N LEU A 231 -22.68 13.51 7.78
CA LEU A 231 -22.42 14.94 7.51
C LEU A 231 -22.74 15.31 6.06
N LEU A 232 -22.30 14.51 5.08
CA LEU A 232 -22.63 14.76 3.67
C LEU A 232 -24.16 14.81 3.47
N TRP A 233 -24.90 13.87 4.05
CA TRP A 233 -26.35 13.82 3.92
C TRP A 233 -27.07 14.91 4.72
N GLU A 234 -26.45 15.45 5.77
CA GLU A 234 -26.94 16.62 6.51
C GLU A 234 -26.81 17.88 5.67
N ILE A 235 -25.63 18.12 5.08
CA ILE A 235 -25.38 19.23 4.15
C ILE A 235 -26.31 19.13 2.95
N VAL A 236 -26.38 17.96 2.29
CA VAL A 236 -27.29 17.75 1.15
C VAL A 236 -28.74 18.04 1.52
N ARG A 237 -29.20 17.63 2.71
CA ARG A 237 -30.56 17.94 3.18
C ARG A 237 -30.76 19.44 3.37
N ARG A 238 -29.84 20.11 4.08
CA ARG A 238 -29.90 21.56 4.34
C ARG A 238 -29.90 22.38 3.04
N VAL A 239 -28.98 22.06 2.14
CA VAL A 239 -28.87 22.69 0.81
C VAL A 239 -30.17 22.50 0.02
N CYS A 240 -30.74 21.29 -0.01
CA CYS A 240 -31.97 21.02 -0.75
C CYS A 240 -33.20 21.69 -0.10
N GLU A 241 -33.25 21.78 1.23
CA GLU A 241 -34.33 22.45 1.97
C GLU A 241 -34.35 23.96 1.72
N GLY A 242 -33.17 24.60 1.72
CA GLY A 242 -33.02 26.03 1.42
C GLY A 242 -33.29 26.37 -0.05
N GLY A 243 -32.82 25.54 -0.99
CA GLY A 243 -33.01 25.74 -2.43
C GLY A 243 -34.46 25.58 -2.91
N GLY A 244 -35.23 24.69 -2.26
CA GLY A 244 -36.62 24.42 -2.63
C GLY A 244 -37.60 25.58 -2.43
N GLN A 245 -37.25 26.59 -1.63
CA GLN A 245 -38.12 27.72 -1.30
C GLN A 245 -38.07 28.85 -2.36
N GLY A 246 -37.12 28.79 -3.31
CA GLY A 246 -36.86 29.85 -4.28
C GLY A 246 -37.87 30.02 -5.43
N GLY A 247 -38.93 29.21 -5.51
CA GLY A 247 -40.05 29.42 -6.44
C GLY A 247 -39.70 29.50 -7.94
N VAL A 248 -38.51 29.06 -8.35
CA VAL A 248 -38.12 29.07 -9.76
C VAL A 248 -38.87 27.95 -10.47
N GLU A 249 -39.87 28.31 -11.29
CA GLU A 249 -40.58 27.41 -12.19
C GLU A 249 -39.62 26.90 -13.27
N GLY A 250 -38.81 25.90 -12.92
CA GLY A 250 -37.81 25.32 -13.81
C GLY A 250 -36.90 24.33 -13.10
N GLY A 251 -37.36 23.06 -13.02
CA GLY A 251 -36.58 21.84 -12.75
C GLY A 251 -35.21 22.01 -12.10
N ASP A 252 -35.18 22.44 -10.84
CA ASP A 252 -33.94 22.54 -10.06
C ASP A 252 -33.59 21.18 -9.43
N CYS A 253 -32.30 20.83 -9.44
CA CYS A 253 -31.78 19.60 -8.86
C CYS A 253 -32.09 19.48 -7.37
N PHE A 254 -32.16 20.62 -6.66
CA PHE A 254 -32.52 20.68 -5.24
C PHE A 254 -33.94 20.17 -5.02
N ALA A 255 -34.91 20.65 -5.82
CA ALA A 255 -36.30 20.21 -5.73
C ALA A 255 -36.45 18.73 -6.09
N ALA A 256 -35.77 18.27 -7.15
CA ALA A 256 -35.83 16.87 -7.58
C ALA A 256 -35.25 15.92 -6.51
N ILE A 257 -34.14 16.28 -5.88
CA ILE A 257 -33.52 15.49 -4.81
C ILE A 257 -34.35 15.56 -3.53
N TRP A 258 -34.92 16.73 -3.21
CA TRP A 258 -35.82 16.89 -2.08
C TRP A 258 -37.06 16.00 -2.19
N GLU A 259 -37.68 15.95 -3.38
CA GLU A 259 -38.82 15.06 -3.63
C GLU A 259 -38.48 13.58 -3.39
N LEU A 260 -37.27 13.16 -3.77
CA LEU A 260 -36.77 11.81 -3.49
C LEU A 260 -36.53 11.56 -2.00
N LEU A 261 -35.97 12.53 -1.29
CA LEU A 261 -35.78 12.46 0.17
C LEU A 261 -37.12 12.35 0.89
N GLU A 262 -38.12 13.13 0.48
CA GLU A 262 -39.44 13.16 1.08
C GLU A 262 -40.22 11.87 0.82
N LYS A 263 -40.14 11.33 -0.40
CA LYS A 263 -40.70 10.00 -0.73
C LYS A 263 -40.13 8.90 0.17
N GLU A 264 -38.83 8.95 0.47
CA GLU A 264 -38.23 7.99 1.39
C GLU A 264 -38.66 8.20 2.84
N ARG A 265 -38.79 9.46 3.28
CA ARG A 265 -39.29 9.80 4.63
C ARG A 265 -40.71 9.25 4.84
N VAL A 266 -41.63 9.55 3.92
CA VAL A 266 -43.01 9.04 3.95
C VAL A 266 -43.06 7.51 3.88
N LYS A 267 -42.18 6.90 3.08
CA LYS A 267 -42.09 5.43 3.02
C LYS A 267 -41.67 4.83 4.37
N LYS A 268 -40.66 5.40 5.04
CA LYS A 268 -40.23 4.97 6.38
C LYS A 268 -41.31 5.16 7.43
N GLU A 269 -42.08 6.25 7.38
CA GLU A 269 -43.22 6.47 8.28
C GLU A 269 -44.31 5.40 8.11
N LYS A 270 -44.61 5.03 6.86
CA LYS A 270 -45.58 3.95 6.56
C LYS A 270 -45.10 2.57 6.99
N GLU A 271 -43.80 2.30 6.84
CA GLU A 271 -43.19 1.02 7.25
C GLU A 271 -43.02 0.94 8.78
N GLY A 272 -42.64 2.03 9.45
CA GLY A 272 -42.49 2.09 10.91
C GLY A 272 -43.81 2.16 11.68
N GLY A 273 -44.84 2.81 11.11
CA GLY A 273 -46.17 2.88 11.72
C GLY A 273 -46.95 1.57 11.71
N ALA A 274 -46.50 0.56 10.94
CA ALA A 274 -47.15 -0.75 10.88
C ALA A 274 -46.63 -1.75 11.94
N GLY A 275 -45.70 -1.34 12.81
CA GLY A 275 -45.00 -2.24 13.75
C GLY A 275 -45.24 -2.01 15.25
N VAL A 276 -45.99 -0.98 15.67
CA VAL A 276 -46.15 -0.60 17.09
C VAL A 276 -47.62 -0.59 17.52
N GLU A 277 -48.30 -1.72 17.35
CA GLU A 277 -49.49 -2.08 18.15
C GLU A 277 -49.22 -3.41 18.88
N ARG A 278 -48.26 -3.42 19.81
CA ARG A 278 -48.21 -4.45 20.85
C ARG A 278 -47.41 -4.00 22.06
N GLY A 279 -48.13 -3.75 23.15
CA GLY A 279 -47.60 -3.77 24.52
C GLY A 279 -47.27 -2.39 25.09
N GLU A 280 -48.24 -1.77 25.74
CA GLU A 280 -47.96 -0.80 26.79
C GLU A 280 -47.13 -1.50 27.89
N GLY A 281 -45.89 -1.05 28.11
CA GLY A 281 -45.11 -1.39 29.30
C GLY A 281 -43.64 -1.69 29.04
N GLY A 282 -42.80 -0.64 29.01
CA GLY A 282 -41.35 -0.77 29.11
C GLY A 282 -40.63 0.39 28.43
N GLU A 283 -40.25 1.41 29.20
CA GLU A 283 -39.26 2.40 28.80
C GLU A 283 -37.90 1.68 28.76
N ASP A 284 -37.40 1.37 27.56
CA ASP A 284 -36.03 0.91 27.36
C ASP A 284 -35.42 1.69 26.19
N GLU A 285 -34.38 2.47 26.51
CA GLU A 285 -33.61 3.29 25.58
C GLU A 285 -32.68 2.38 24.77
N GLY A 286 -33.24 1.68 23.79
CA GLY A 286 -32.48 0.85 22.85
C GLY A 286 -31.79 1.69 21.77
N GLU A 287 -30.51 2.00 21.98
CA GLU A 287 -29.57 2.32 20.91
C GLU A 287 -29.64 1.20 19.85
N GLY A 288 -30.14 1.53 18.66
CA GLY A 288 -30.19 0.61 17.54
C GLY A 288 -28.79 0.35 17.01
N ASP A 289 -28.22 -0.77 17.41
CA ASP A 289 -27.12 -1.46 16.75
C ASP A 289 -27.39 -1.52 15.24
N GLU A 290 -26.62 -0.74 14.46
CA GLU A 290 -26.34 -1.12 13.08
C GLU A 290 -25.39 -2.31 13.18
N GLU A 291 -25.94 -3.52 13.08
CA GLU A 291 -25.18 -4.78 12.98
C GLU A 291 -24.08 -4.62 11.92
N GLU A 292 -22.86 -4.34 12.38
CA GLU A 292 -21.65 -4.69 11.67
C GLU A 292 -21.67 -6.23 11.57
N GLU A 293 -21.75 -6.76 10.35
CA GLU A 293 -21.58 -8.20 10.10
C GLU A 293 -20.14 -8.57 10.54
N GLU A 294 -19.98 -8.90 11.82
CA GLU A 294 -18.85 -9.67 12.33
C GLU A 294 -18.98 -11.08 11.73
N ASP A 295 -18.16 -11.38 10.71
CA ASP A 295 -17.94 -12.74 10.23
C ASP A 295 -17.20 -13.52 11.34
N ASP A 296 -17.96 -14.02 12.31
CA ASP A 296 -17.50 -15.02 13.29
C ASP A 296 -17.29 -16.36 12.58
N ASP A 297 -16.05 -16.57 12.12
CA ASP A 297 -15.52 -17.89 11.75
C ASP A 297 -15.10 -18.61 13.05
N GLU A 298 -16.09 -19.08 13.82
CA GLU A 298 -15.87 -20.01 14.94
C GLU A 298 -15.34 -21.34 14.40
N GLY A 299 -14.05 -21.57 14.62
CA GLY A 299 -13.44 -22.89 14.56
C GLY A 299 -13.30 -23.45 15.97
N ASP A 300 -14.16 -24.41 16.30
CA ASP A 300 -13.92 -25.45 17.30
C ASP A 300 -12.55 -26.11 17.08
N ASP A 301 -11.72 -26.17 18.12
CA ASP A 301 -11.27 -27.45 18.71
C ASP A 301 -10.21 -27.23 19.82
N GLU A 302 -10.60 -27.70 21.01
CA GLU A 302 -9.84 -28.42 22.05
C GLU A 302 -8.61 -27.82 22.78
N GLU A 303 -8.88 -27.54 24.06
CA GLU A 303 -8.18 -27.97 25.29
C GLU A 303 -6.65 -28.10 25.32
N GLY A 304 -6.02 -27.28 26.18
CA GLY A 304 -4.61 -27.41 26.56
C GLY A 304 -4.22 -26.59 27.78
N ALA A 305 -4.66 -27.03 28.95
CA ALA A 305 -4.25 -26.72 30.32
C ALA A 305 -3.12 -25.68 30.60
N GLY A 306 -3.44 -24.73 31.48
CA GLY A 306 -2.65 -24.52 32.71
C GLY A 306 -1.87 -23.20 32.85
N GLY A 307 -2.19 -22.42 33.90
CA GLY A 307 -1.21 -21.55 34.54
C GLY A 307 -1.66 -20.13 34.86
N ALA A 308 -2.52 -19.97 35.88
CA ALA A 308 -2.82 -18.67 36.47
C ALA A 308 -1.58 -18.06 37.14
N ARG A 309 -1.13 -16.89 36.67
CA ARG A 309 -0.14 -16.07 37.40
C ARG A 309 -0.52 -14.59 37.37
N LYS A 310 -1.05 -14.12 38.50
CA LYS A 310 -1.20 -12.70 38.88
C LYS A 310 0.11 -11.93 38.61
N LYS A 311 0.03 -10.84 37.83
CA LYS A 311 1.10 -9.83 37.78
C LYS A 311 0.54 -8.44 38.08
N ARG A 312 1.26 -7.78 38.98
CA ARG A 312 0.94 -6.53 39.66
C ARG A 312 1.16 -5.34 38.71
N LYS A 313 0.33 -4.32 38.87
CA LYS A 313 0.41 -3.02 38.18
C LYS A 313 1.45 -2.14 38.90
N SER A 314 2.50 -1.77 38.19
CA SER A 314 3.42 -0.65 38.44
C SER A 314 3.86 -0.23 37.03
N GLY A 315 3.66 0.97 36.53
CA GLY A 315 3.90 2.27 37.14
C GLY A 315 5.06 2.89 36.34
N SER A 316 4.75 4.01 35.67
CA SER A 316 5.61 4.91 34.87
C SER A 316 6.33 4.34 33.65
N ASP A 317 5.99 4.84 32.46
CA ASP A 317 6.92 5.63 31.63
C ASP A 317 6.18 6.35 30.48
N LEU A 318 6.73 7.51 30.11
CA LEU A 318 6.21 8.44 29.10
C LEU A 318 6.47 7.90 27.70
N ASP A 319 5.52 7.12 27.17
CA ASP A 319 5.54 6.72 25.76
C ASP A 319 4.86 7.76 24.87
N HIS A 320 5.67 8.41 24.03
CA HIS A 320 5.19 9.09 22.84
C HIS A 320 4.48 8.06 21.95
N LYS A 321 3.16 8.19 21.83
CA LYS A 321 2.36 7.42 20.87
C LYS A 321 2.91 7.65 19.47
N GLU A 322 3.62 6.66 18.95
CA GLU A 322 3.86 6.52 17.52
C GLU A 322 2.50 6.36 16.84
N ASP A 323 2.14 7.32 15.97
CA ASP A 323 0.89 7.38 15.19
C ASP A 323 0.84 6.32 14.08
N ASN A 324 1.04 5.05 14.44
CA ASN A 324 0.86 3.93 13.55
C ASN A 324 -0.18 2.98 14.16
N ASP A 325 -1.38 3.51 14.37
CA ASP A 325 -2.55 2.74 14.76
C ASP A 325 -2.90 1.76 13.62
N PRO A 326 -2.68 0.43 13.79
CA PRO A 326 -3.05 -0.56 12.79
C PRO A 326 -4.58 -0.67 12.61
N ASN A 327 -5.38 0.01 13.44
CA ASN A 327 -6.83 0.11 13.31
C ASN A 327 -7.30 1.31 12.47
N GLN A 328 -6.40 2.12 11.89
CA GLN A 328 -6.77 3.08 10.84
C GLN A 328 -7.03 2.42 9.45
N ILE A 329 -7.52 1.18 9.46
CA ILE A 329 -7.98 0.45 8.27
C ILE A 329 -9.27 1.10 7.78
N MET A 330 -9.15 2.04 6.84
CA MET A 330 -10.27 2.45 5.98
C MET A 330 -9.74 2.79 4.58
N VAL A 331 -9.24 1.77 3.89
CA VAL A 331 -9.28 1.76 2.42
C VAL A 331 -10.72 1.47 2.07
N PHE A 332 -11.46 2.51 1.67
CA PHE A 332 -12.75 2.29 1.05
C PHE A 332 -12.54 1.34 -0.13
N ASP A 333 -13.28 0.25 -0.20
CA ASP A 333 -13.30 -0.56 -1.42
C ASP A 333 -13.90 0.32 -2.54
N PHE A 334 -13.04 0.78 -3.43
CA PHE A 334 -13.40 1.53 -4.64
C PHE A 334 -13.68 0.59 -5.81
N SER A 335 -13.60 -0.74 -5.60
CA SER A 335 -14.07 -1.67 -6.60
C SER A 335 -15.59 -1.55 -6.68
N SER A 336 -16.05 -0.79 -7.68
CA SER A 336 -17.40 -1.00 -8.17
C SER A 336 -17.41 -2.45 -8.63
N ASN A 337 -18.01 -3.33 -7.84
CA ASN A 337 -18.27 -4.71 -8.21
C ASN A 337 -19.29 -4.67 -9.37
N ALA A 338 -18.83 -4.28 -10.56
CA ALA A 338 -19.49 -4.52 -11.81
C ALA A 338 -19.40 -6.03 -12.04
N LYS A 339 -20.24 -6.78 -11.32
CA LYS A 339 -20.56 -8.16 -11.68
C LYS A 339 -20.94 -8.09 -13.15
N LYS A 340 -20.05 -8.53 -14.05
CA LYS A 340 -20.39 -8.92 -15.42
C LYS A 340 -21.47 -10.00 -15.27
N LYS A 341 -22.73 -9.58 -15.16
CA LYS A 341 -23.87 -10.49 -15.18
C LYS A 341 -23.86 -11.09 -16.57
N SER A 342 -23.40 -12.33 -16.67
CA SER A 342 -23.64 -13.15 -17.85
C SER A 342 -25.13 -13.10 -18.16
N LEU A 343 -25.47 -12.84 -19.42
CA LEU A 343 -26.80 -12.72 -20.02
C LEU A 343 -27.65 -14.01 -19.93
N LYS A 344 -27.76 -14.63 -18.74
CA LYS A 344 -28.69 -15.73 -18.50
C LYS A 344 -29.93 -15.16 -17.84
N GLY A 345 -31.00 -15.07 -18.63
CA GLY A 345 -32.25 -14.41 -18.30
C GLY A 345 -32.81 -14.82 -16.95
N LYS A 346 -32.75 -13.92 -15.96
CA LYS A 346 -33.57 -13.98 -14.75
C LYS A 346 -34.65 -12.92 -14.90
N ARG A 347 -35.87 -13.39 -15.18
CA ARG A 347 -37.10 -12.60 -15.22
C ARG A 347 -37.34 -11.97 -13.83
N GLY A 348 -37.48 -10.65 -13.78
CA GLY A 348 -38.21 -9.92 -12.74
C GLY A 348 -37.54 -9.75 -11.37
N SER A 349 -36.54 -8.87 -11.25
CA SER A 349 -36.26 -8.18 -9.97
C SER A 349 -36.93 -6.82 -10.03
N LYS A 350 -38.11 -6.69 -9.38
CA LYS A 350 -38.97 -5.50 -9.42
C LYS A 350 -38.67 -4.46 -8.32
N SER A 351 -37.58 -4.56 -7.56
CA SER A 351 -37.27 -3.63 -6.44
C SER A 351 -36.03 -2.74 -6.66
N GLY A 352 -35.50 -2.66 -7.88
CA GLY A 352 -34.13 -2.17 -8.13
C GLY A 352 -33.88 -0.65 -8.21
N THR A 353 -34.87 0.23 -8.01
CA THR A 353 -34.69 1.66 -8.33
C THR A 353 -34.60 2.59 -7.11
N ALA A 354 -35.30 2.32 -6.00
CA ALA A 354 -35.45 3.29 -4.92
C ALA A 354 -34.13 3.70 -4.23
N ASN A 355 -33.20 2.77 -3.97
CA ASN A 355 -31.94 3.08 -3.29
C ASN A 355 -30.79 3.45 -4.26
N SER A 356 -31.05 3.42 -5.57
CA SER A 356 -29.99 3.59 -6.57
C SER A 356 -29.46 5.03 -6.66
N TRP A 357 -30.32 6.03 -6.44
CA TRP A 357 -29.93 7.44 -6.53
C TRP A 357 -29.02 7.87 -5.37
N LYS A 358 -29.31 7.45 -4.12
CA LYS A 358 -28.46 7.72 -2.95
C LYS A 358 -27.08 7.12 -3.10
N ALA A 359 -27.01 5.87 -3.58
CA ALA A 359 -25.75 5.20 -3.85
C ALA A 359 -24.96 5.93 -4.94
N ASN A 360 -25.61 6.37 -6.02
CA ASN A 360 -24.96 7.13 -7.08
C ASN A 360 -24.46 8.51 -6.60
N LEU A 361 -25.26 9.25 -5.82
CA LEU A 361 -24.86 10.54 -5.25
C LEU A 361 -23.68 10.38 -4.28
N THR A 362 -23.74 9.40 -3.38
CA THR A 362 -22.65 9.10 -2.44
C THR A 362 -21.38 8.73 -3.18
N GLU A 363 -21.46 7.84 -4.18
CA GLU A 363 -20.30 7.47 -4.97
C GLU A 363 -19.76 8.65 -5.79
N MET A 364 -20.62 9.50 -6.35
CA MET A 364 -20.20 10.72 -7.07
C MET A 364 -19.34 11.63 -6.17
N PHE A 365 -19.82 11.97 -4.97
CA PHE A 365 -19.05 12.78 -4.01
C PHE A 365 -17.78 12.07 -3.52
N LYS A 366 -17.82 10.76 -3.34
CA LYS A 366 -16.63 9.95 -3.01
C LYS A 366 -15.57 10.03 -4.11
N LYS A 367 -15.96 10.04 -5.39
CA LYS A 367 -15.05 10.23 -6.52
C LYS A 367 -14.53 11.66 -6.59
N LEU A 368 -15.36 12.67 -6.35
CA LEU A 368 -14.91 14.08 -6.25
C LEU A 368 -13.85 14.26 -5.16
N GLY A 369 -14.11 13.78 -3.94
CA GLY A 369 -13.10 13.80 -2.87
C GLY A 369 -11.86 12.96 -3.18
N GLY A 370 -12.02 11.91 -4.00
CA GLY A 370 -10.90 11.16 -4.56
C GLY A 370 -10.04 11.98 -5.52
N ILE A 371 -10.66 12.74 -6.42
CA ILE A 371 -9.97 13.65 -7.36
C ILE A 371 -9.18 14.68 -6.56
N GLU A 372 -9.81 15.37 -5.60
CA GLU A 372 -9.13 16.37 -4.75
C GLU A 372 -7.91 15.80 -4.02
N LYS A 373 -8.01 14.56 -3.51
CA LYS A 373 -6.89 13.87 -2.87
C LYS A 373 -5.73 13.61 -3.82
N VAL A 374 -6.02 13.18 -5.05
CA VAL A 374 -5.02 12.77 -6.03
C VAL A 374 -4.36 13.99 -6.67
N THR A 375 -5.11 15.07 -6.85
CA THR A 375 -4.63 16.33 -7.43
C THR A 375 -4.20 17.34 -6.37
N HIS A 376 -4.09 16.95 -5.11
CA HIS A 376 -3.67 17.86 -4.05
C HIS A 376 -2.26 18.40 -4.36
N PRO A 377 -2.05 19.73 -4.36
CA PRO A 377 -0.81 20.34 -4.87
C PRO A 377 0.42 19.98 -4.04
N VAL A 378 0.27 19.88 -2.71
CA VAL A 378 1.38 19.59 -1.79
C VAL A 378 1.50 18.10 -1.48
N LYS A 379 0.40 17.46 -1.07
CA LYS A 379 0.40 16.08 -0.55
C LYS A 379 -0.59 15.19 -1.32
N PRO A 380 -0.34 14.90 -2.61
CA PRO A 380 -1.22 14.03 -3.39
C PRO A 380 -1.30 12.64 -2.76
N SER A 381 -2.44 11.98 -2.90
CA SER A 381 -2.74 10.71 -2.27
C SER A 381 -3.38 9.73 -3.25
N THR A 382 -2.82 8.52 -3.31
CA THR A 382 -3.41 7.40 -4.08
C THR A 382 -4.35 6.55 -3.24
N GLY A 383 -4.68 6.98 -2.01
CA GLY A 383 -5.67 6.29 -1.17
C GLY A 383 -7.04 6.02 -1.82
N PRO A 384 -7.51 6.83 -2.80
CA PRO A 384 -8.73 6.52 -3.55
C PRO A 384 -8.63 5.31 -4.51
N PHE A 385 -7.46 4.72 -4.69
CA PHE A 385 -7.24 3.63 -5.64
C PHE A 385 -6.96 2.30 -4.94
N GLY A 386 -7.75 1.30 -5.33
CA GLY A 386 -7.40 -0.11 -5.12
C GLY A 386 -6.54 -0.64 -6.29
N ASN A 387 -6.36 -1.96 -6.34
CA ASN A 387 -5.59 -2.62 -7.41
C ASN A 387 -6.09 -2.24 -8.82
N TRP A 388 -7.40 -2.04 -9.01
CA TRP A 388 -7.97 -1.61 -10.29
C TRP A 388 -7.36 -0.28 -10.79
N GLY A 389 -7.03 0.62 -9.87
CA GLY A 389 -6.41 1.91 -10.15
C GLY A 389 -4.99 1.75 -10.65
N ILE A 390 -4.22 0.85 -10.03
CA ILE A 390 -2.85 0.51 -10.46
C ILE A 390 -2.86 -0.09 -11.87
N LEU A 391 -3.75 -1.05 -12.13
CA LEU A 391 -3.88 -1.67 -13.45
C LEU A 391 -4.27 -0.65 -14.53
N GLY A 392 -5.24 0.22 -14.23
CA GLY A 392 -5.67 1.27 -15.14
C GLY A 392 -4.59 2.33 -15.38
N ALA A 393 -3.85 2.71 -14.34
CA ALA A 393 -2.74 3.67 -14.46
C ALA A 393 -1.62 3.13 -15.36
N VAL A 394 -1.23 1.85 -15.23
CA VAL A 394 -0.27 1.22 -16.15
C VAL A 394 -0.78 1.26 -17.60
N SER A 395 -2.07 0.97 -17.82
CA SER A 395 -2.66 1.06 -19.17
C SER A 395 -2.58 2.48 -19.72
N ARG A 396 -2.98 3.48 -18.94
CA ARG A 396 -2.98 4.89 -19.37
C ARG A 396 -1.58 5.42 -19.66
N VAL A 397 -0.60 5.07 -18.81
CA VAL A 397 0.81 5.38 -19.06
C VAL A 397 1.30 4.69 -20.32
N SER A 398 0.89 3.44 -20.57
CA SER A 398 1.20 2.76 -21.83
C SER A 398 0.60 3.42 -23.05
N ASP A 399 -0.63 3.91 -22.96
CA ASP A 399 -1.32 4.55 -24.07
C ASP A 399 -0.71 5.93 -24.38
N ALA A 400 -0.18 6.61 -23.34
CA ALA A 400 0.51 7.89 -23.46
C ALA A 400 1.99 7.77 -23.88
N ASP A 401 2.57 6.56 -23.86
CA ASP A 401 3.97 6.34 -24.17
C ASP A 401 4.27 6.50 -25.67
N THR A 402 5.09 7.49 -26.01
CA THR A 402 5.52 7.76 -27.39
C THR A 402 6.85 7.09 -27.75
N SER A 403 7.53 6.47 -26.78
CA SER A 403 8.85 5.86 -26.94
C SER A 403 8.83 4.46 -27.56
N GLY A 404 7.65 4.00 -27.99
CA GLY A 404 7.42 2.70 -28.61
C GLY A 404 7.31 1.55 -27.62
N TRP A 405 7.16 1.84 -26.33
CA TRP A 405 6.91 0.81 -25.32
C TRP A 405 5.42 0.56 -25.14
N THR A 406 5.07 -0.70 -24.88
CA THR A 406 3.72 -1.10 -24.47
C THR A 406 3.80 -1.83 -23.15
N PHE A 407 2.98 -1.44 -22.18
CA PHE A 407 2.93 -2.01 -20.84
C PHE A 407 1.59 -2.70 -20.60
N LYS A 408 1.64 -3.81 -19.85
CA LYS A 408 0.45 -4.55 -19.41
C LYS A 408 0.59 -4.89 -17.95
N ALA A 409 -0.47 -4.68 -17.18
CA ALA A 409 -0.54 -5.12 -15.80
C ALA A 409 -1.65 -6.15 -15.61
N LYS A 410 -1.41 -7.12 -14.73
CA LYS A 410 -2.44 -8.09 -14.30
C LYS A 410 -2.20 -8.52 -12.86
N VAL A 411 -3.28 -8.85 -12.15
CA VAL A 411 -3.19 -9.48 -10.84
C VAL A 411 -2.76 -10.93 -11.04
N VAL A 412 -1.72 -11.35 -10.31
CA VAL A 412 -1.11 -12.69 -10.45
C VAL A 412 -1.17 -13.52 -9.18
N MET A 413 -1.34 -12.92 -8.01
CA MET A 413 -1.42 -13.67 -6.75
C MET A 413 -2.29 -12.96 -5.71
N GLY A 414 -3.00 -13.73 -4.89
CA GLY A 414 -3.66 -13.26 -3.66
C GLY A 414 -4.75 -14.20 -3.17
N LYS A 415 -5.50 -13.82 -2.10
CA LYS A 415 -6.59 -14.64 -1.54
C LYS A 415 -7.51 -15.21 -2.62
N LYS A 416 -7.72 -16.53 -2.62
CA LYS A 416 -8.62 -17.23 -3.54
C LYS A 416 -10.07 -16.83 -3.24
N LYS A 417 -10.82 -16.43 -4.28
CA LYS A 417 -12.27 -16.21 -4.17
C LYS A 417 -13.00 -17.53 -4.35
N VAL A 418 -13.97 -17.82 -3.48
CA VAL A 418 -14.83 -19.01 -3.59
C VAL A 418 -15.53 -19.01 -4.96
N GLY A 419 -15.53 -20.15 -5.66
CA GLY A 419 -16.24 -20.33 -6.92
C GLY A 419 -15.59 -19.74 -8.18
N LYS A 420 -14.38 -19.16 -8.09
CA LYS A 420 -13.60 -18.81 -9.30
C LYS A 420 -12.62 -19.93 -9.65
N ASN A 421 -12.74 -20.43 -10.88
CA ASN A 421 -11.77 -21.37 -11.44
C ASN A 421 -10.38 -20.73 -11.55
N LYS A 422 -9.34 -21.58 -11.58
CA LYS A 422 -7.96 -21.16 -11.90
C LYS A 422 -7.97 -20.48 -13.27
N ASP A 423 -7.97 -19.16 -13.30
CA ASP A 423 -7.61 -18.41 -14.51
C ASP A 423 -6.16 -18.73 -14.85
N ASN A 424 -5.84 -18.92 -16.14
CA ASN A 424 -4.49 -19.22 -16.64
C ASN A 424 -3.51 -18.09 -16.27
N GLY A 425 -2.88 -18.18 -15.10
CA GLY A 425 -1.88 -17.24 -14.60
C GLY A 425 -2.23 -16.48 -13.32
N TYR A 426 -3.32 -16.83 -12.62
CA TYR A 426 -3.61 -16.34 -11.27
C TYR A 426 -3.37 -17.43 -10.21
N TYR A 427 -2.53 -17.12 -9.23
CA TYR A 427 -2.26 -17.94 -8.04
C TYR A 427 -3.21 -17.56 -6.91
N GLY A 428 -4.35 -18.26 -6.83
CA GLY A 428 -5.29 -18.12 -5.73
C GLY A 428 -4.77 -18.81 -4.48
N LEU A 429 -4.38 -18.02 -3.49
CA LEU A 429 -3.81 -18.47 -2.22
C LEU A 429 -4.89 -18.98 -1.27
N THR A 430 -4.59 -20.06 -0.55
CA THR A 430 -5.42 -20.55 0.56
C THR A 430 -4.55 -21.00 1.74
N ARG A 431 -5.05 -20.94 2.98
CA ARG A 431 -4.30 -21.50 4.13
C ARG A 431 -4.06 -23.01 4.04
N LYS A 432 -4.75 -23.70 3.13
CA LYS A 432 -4.67 -25.15 2.90
C LYS A 432 -3.75 -25.53 1.72
N ASP A 433 -3.07 -24.56 1.10
CA ASP A 433 -2.11 -24.85 0.01
C ASP A 433 -1.00 -25.77 0.55
N GLY A 434 -0.68 -26.84 -0.17
CA GLY A 434 0.41 -27.75 0.17
C GLY A 434 1.78 -27.17 -0.18
N GLU A 435 2.83 -27.89 0.18
CA GLU A 435 4.21 -27.48 -0.08
C GLU A 435 4.48 -27.31 -1.58
N GLU A 436 3.89 -28.14 -2.44
CA GLU A 436 4.04 -28.05 -3.89
C GLU A 436 3.39 -26.77 -4.44
N GLU A 437 2.19 -26.39 -3.99
CA GLU A 437 1.57 -25.13 -4.40
C GLU A 437 2.38 -23.92 -3.93
N ILE A 438 2.90 -23.95 -2.71
CA ILE A 438 3.76 -22.89 -2.16
C ILE A 438 5.08 -22.80 -2.94
N GLU A 439 5.67 -23.94 -3.33
CA GLU A 439 6.85 -23.97 -4.21
C GLU A 439 6.54 -23.35 -5.58
N ASN A 440 5.39 -23.68 -6.17
CA ASN A 440 4.98 -23.11 -7.45
C ASN A 440 4.75 -21.59 -7.37
N GLN A 441 4.20 -21.10 -6.26
CA GLN A 441 4.04 -19.66 -5.98
C GLN A 441 5.41 -18.96 -5.87
N TRP A 442 6.37 -19.58 -5.18
CA TRP A 442 7.73 -19.08 -5.05
C TRP A 442 8.51 -19.10 -6.38
N CYS A 443 8.42 -20.20 -7.13
CA CYS A 443 9.03 -20.32 -8.46
C CYS A 443 8.52 -19.24 -9.42
N PHE A 444 7.24 -18.90 -9.35
CA PHE A 444 6.67 -17.79 -10.12
C PHE A 444 7.31 -16.44 -9.77
N LEU A 445 7.46 -16.14 -8.47
CA LEU A 445 8.11 -14.91 -7.99
C LEU A 445 9.55 -14.80 -8.51
N LYS A 446 10.35 -15.86 -8.30
CA LYS A 446 11.73 -15.94 -8.79
C LYS A 446 11.82 -15.72 -10.30
N GLY A 447 10.93 -16.37 -11.06
CA GLY A 447 10.87 -16.25 -12.52
C GLY A 447 10.51 -14.84 -13.02
N CYS A 448 9.94 -13.99 -12.16
CA CYS A 448 9.66 -12.59 -12.46
C CYS A 448 10.78 -11.66 -11.99
N ALA A 449 11.27 -11.81 -10.75
CA ALA A 449 12.24 -10.90 -10.13
C ALA A 449 13.60 -10.81 -10.87
N GLY A 450 14.02 -11.88 -11.55
CA GLY A 450 15.26 -11.91 -12.32
C GLY A 450 15.10 -11.63 -13.82
N LYS A 451 13.92 -11.20 -14.29
CA LYS A 451 13.64 -11.11 -15.72
C LYS A 451 13.40 -9.67 -16.18
N VAL A 452 14.32 -9.20 -17.03
CA VAL A 452 14.21 -7.90 -17.73
C VAL A 452 12.85 -7.76 -18.42
N GLY A 453 12.26 -6.58 -18.28
CA GLY A 453 10.96 -6.23 -18.85
C GLY A 453 9.76 -6.75 -18.03
N LYS A 454 10.00 -7.26 -16.82
CA LYS A 454 8.96 -7.63 -15.86
C LYS A 454 9.23 -6.97 -14.51
N CYS A 455 8.15 -6.57 -13.86
CA CYS A 455 8.18 -5.99 -12.53
C CYS A 455 6.99 -6.50 -11.71
N LEU A 456 7.17 -6.67 -10.41
CA LEU A 456 6.10 -7.06 -9.49
C LEU A 456 5.76 -5.90 -8.57
N ILE A 457 4.48 -5.55 -8.49
CA ILE A 457 3.93 -4.59 -7.52
C ILE A 457 3.15 -5.37 -6.47
N SER A 458 3.61 -5.32 -5.22
CA SER A 458 2.92 -5.88 -4.06
C SER A 458 2.01 -4.81 -3.44
N HIS A 459 0.77 -5.17 -3.15
CA HIS A 459 -0.11 -4.40 -2.28
C HIS A 459 -0.18 -5.06 -0.90
N HIS A 460 0.34 -4.39 0.13
CA HIS A 460 0.33 -4.85 1.52
C HIS A 460 -0.04 -3.68 2.45
N LYS A 461 -0.74 -3.92 3.56
CA LYS A 461 -1.01 -2.95 4.65
C LYS A 461 -1.12 -1.46 4.23
N ASN A 462 -2.02 -1.16 3.28
CA ASN A 462 -2.26 0.20 2.72
C ASN A 462 -1.11 0.83 1.93
N HIS A 463 -0.21 0.00 1.42
CA HIS A 463 1.00 0.40 0.71
C HIS A 463 1.21 -0.45 -0.55
N TYR A 464 1.53 0.22 -1.65
CA TYR A 464 2.00 -0.43 -2.87
C TYR A 464 3.52 -0.28 -2.93
N ALA A 465 4.23 -1.37 -3.20
CA ALA A 465 5.68 -1.34 -3.35
C ALA A 465 6.13 -2.33 -4.43
N LEU A 466 7.29 -2.07 -5.03
CA LEU A 466 7.93 -3.03 -5.93
C LEU A 466 8.55 -4.19 -5.14
N ILE A 467 8.57 -5.38 -5.74
CA ILE A 467 9.49 -6.44 -5.32
C ILE A 467 10.75 -6.32 -6.19
N PHE A 468 11.84 -5.88 -5.57
CA PHE A 468 13.10 -5.56 -6.24
C PHE A 468 13.97 -6.79 -6.49
N ALA A 469 13.93 -7.75 -5.57
CA ALA A 469 14.70 -8.99 -5.68
C ALA A 469 14.02 -10.12 -4.89
N CYS A 470 14.41 -11.35 -5.19
CA CYS A 470 14.08 -12.53 -4.39
C CYS A 470 15.38 -13.25 -4.03
N ARG A 471 15.43 -13.88 -2.85
CA ARG A 471 16.52 -14.78 -2.49
C ARG A 471 16.01 -16.02 -1.79
N GLU A 472 16.73 -17.11 -1.95
CA GLU A 472 16.52 -18.34 -1.20
C GLU A 472 17.86 -18.87 -0.70
N TYR A 473 17.88 -19.40 0.50
CA TYR A 473 19.08 -19.99 1.10
C TYR A 473 18.68 -21.05 2.12
N GLU A 474 19.55 -22.03 2.34
CA GLU A 474 19.33 -23.08 3.32
C GLU A 474 20.22 -22.85 4.53
N VAL A 475 19.61 -22.67 5.69
CA VAL A 475 20.33 -22.52 6.97
C VAL A 475 20.46 -23.89 7.61
N ARG A 476 21.68 -24.27 7.99
CA ARG A 476 21.97 -25.57 8.59
C ARG A 476 21.13 -25.77 9.86
N GLY A 477 20.20 -26.72 9.82
CA GLY A 477 19.33 -27.08 10.94
C GLY A 477 18.02 -26.29 11.04
N GLU A 478 17.84 -25.21 10.27
CA GLU A 478 16.58 -24.43 10.23
C GLU A 478 15.80 -24.60 8.92
N GLY A 479 16.44 -25.17 7.89
CA GLY A 479 15.81 -25.44 6.60
C GLY A 479 15.90 -24.28 5.61
N LYS A 480 15.06 -24.34 4.58
CA LYS A 480 15.06 -23.41 3.44
C LYS A 480 14.31 -22.11 3.79
N ARG A 481 15.00 -20.97 3.72
CA ARG A 481 14.41 -19.63 3.82
C ARG A 481 14.22 -19.01 2.44
N ARG A 482 13.19 -18.18 2.30
CA ARG A 482 12.78 -17.51 1.06
C ARG A 482 12.35 -16.11 1.40
N GLU A 483 12.93 -15.13 0.75
CA GLU A 483 12.71 -13.73 1.11
C GLU A 483 12.58 -12.86 -0.15
N CYS A 484 11.74 -11.83 -0.05
CA CYS A 484 11.51 -10.83 -1.08
C CYS A 484 12.07 -9.49 -0.60
N PHE A 485 12.89 -8.84 -1.42
CA PHE A 485 13.40 -7.51 -1.15
C PHE A 485 12.40 -6.46 -1.64
N THR A 486 11.92 -5.62 -0.73
CA THR A 486 10.85 -4.63 -1.01
C THR A 486 10.99 -3.41 -0.09
N ALA A 487 10.01 -2.50 -0.17
CA ALA A 487 9.87 -1.35 0.71
C ALA A 487 8.65 -1.56 1.61
N ARG A 488 8.82 -1.46 2.94
CA ARG A 488 7.67 -1.41 3.88
C ARG A 488 7.11 -0.01 4.05
N LYS A 489 7.95 1.01 3.86
CA LYS A 489 7.63 2.43 3.93
C LYS A 489 8.33 3.14 2.78
N GLY A 490 7.74 4.24 2.28
CA GLY A 490 8.27 4.96 1.12
C GLY A 490 8.34 4.05 -0.11
N GLN A 491 9.29 4.26 -1.00
CA GLN A 491 9.53 3.35 -2.15
C GLN A 491 10.98 2.90 -2.25
N ARG A 492 11.81 3.30 -1.29
CA ARG A 492 13.23 2.94 -1.27
C ARG A 492 13.35 1.44 -0.97
N PRO A 493 14.14 0.67 -1.73
CA PRO A 493 14.44 -0.72 -1.40
C PRO A 493 15.19 -0.79 -0.06
N THR A 494 14.57 -1.34 0.99
CA THR A 494 15.14 -1.28 2.35
C THR A 494 15.13 -2.60 3.09
N GLU A 495 14.22 -3.53 2.78
CA GLU A 495 14.01 -4.69 3.65
C GLU A 495 13.75 -5.99 2.90
N TRP A 496 14.29 -7.08 3.45
CA TRP A 496 13.96 -8.45 3.07
C TRP A 496 12.81 -8.96 3.93
N ILE A 497 11.71 -9.35 3.29
CA ILE A 497 10.52 -9.89 3.96
C ILE A 497 10.42 -11.38 3.66
N ASP A 498 10.16 -12.19 4.68
CA ASP A 498 9.95 -13.63 4.51
C ASP A 498 8.75 -13.90 3.58
N PHE A 499 8.90 -14.85 2.65
CA PHE A 499 7.85 -15.19 1.70
C PHE A 499 6.58 -15.71 2.40
N LYS A 500 6.71 -16.42 3.52
CA LYS A 500 5.58 -16.83 4.36
C LYS A 500 4.84 -15.62 4.91
N GLU A 501 5.55 -14.60 5.40
CA GLU A 501 4.95 -13.36 5.89
C GLU A 501 4.20 -12.62 4.76
N LEU A 502 4.83 -12.49 3.59
CA LEU A 502 4.23 -11.85 2.44
C LEU A 502 2.95 -12.58 2.00
N ARG A 503 2.99 -13.91 2.01
CA ARG A 503 1.86 -14.77 1.68
C ARG A 503 0.70 -14.65 2.69
N GLU A 504 1.01 -14.64 3.99
CA GLU A 504 -0.01 -14.41 5.04
C GLU A 504 -0.64 -13.02 4.90
N THR A 505 0.15 -12.01 4.51
CA THR A 505 -0.39 -10.69 4.19
C THR A 505 -1.40 -10.76 3.05
N TYR A 506 -1.14 -11.50 1.99
CA TYR A 506 -2.11 -11.65 0.89
C TYR A 506 -3.33 -12.51 1.24
N LEU A 507 -3.27 -13.31 2.30
CA LEU A 507 -4.39 -14.11 2.81
C LEU A 507 -5.27 -13.35 3.79
N SER A 508 -4.72 -12.35 4.49
CA SER A 508 -5.43 -11.60 5.53
C SER A 508 -6.54 -10.72 4.96
N TRP A 509 -6.37 -10.15 3.76
CA TRP A 509 -7.40 -9.31 3.15
C TRP A 509 -7.53 -9.54 1.65
N GLU A 510 -8.77 -9.53 1.16
CA GLU A 510 -9.07 -9.77 -0.25
C GLU A 510 -8.47 -8.68 -1.17
N GLY A 511 -8.29 -7.46 -0.67
CA GLY A 511 -7.69 -6.35 -1.40
C GLY A 511 -6.17 -6.45 -1.56
N TYR A 512 -5.46 -7.22 -0.72
CA TYR A 512 -4.02 -7.42 -0.86
C TYR A 512 -3.74 -8.42 -1.98
N LYS A 513 -2.96 -7.97 -2.96
CA LYS A 513 -2.67 -8.68 -4.20
C LYS A 513 -1.24 -8.41 -4.64
N LEU A 514 -0.70 -9.35 -5.39
CA LEU A 514 0.48 -9.15 -6.21
C LEU A 514 0.06 -8.92 -7.66
N MET A 515 0.65 -7.90 -8.28
CA MET A 515 0.43 -7.55 -9.67
C MET A 515 1.74 -7.69 -10.44
N LEU A 516 1.65 -8.25 -11.65
CA LEU A 516 2.74 -8.32 -12.61
C LEU A 516 2.56 -7.22 -13.64
N VAL A 517 3.58 -6.40 -13.82
CA VAL A 517 3.72 -5.45 -14.92
C VAL A 517 4.73 -6.01 -15.91
N GLU A 518 4.36 -6.07 -17.19
CA GLU A 518 5.21 -6.53 -18.27
C GLU A 518 5.28 -5.44 -19.34
N GLY A 519 6.48 -5.18 -19.87
CA GLY A 519 6.67 -4.27 -20.99
C GLY A 519 7.26 -4.94 -22.22
N LYS A 520 6.91 -4.42 -23.39
CA LYS A 520 7.51 -4.80 -24.67
C LYS A 520 7.78 -3.56 -25.49
N LYS A 521 9.02 -3.42 -25.97
CA LYS A 521 9.38 -2.42 -26.97
C LYS A 521 8.95 -2.92 -28.35
N THR A 522 8.07 -2.18 -29.02
CA THR A 522 7.73 -2.45 -30.41
C THR A 522 8.97 -2.20 -31.26
N LYS A 523 9.39 -3.15 -32.09
CA LYS A 523 10.47 -2.91 -33.05
C LYS A 523 10.00 -1.76 -33.96
N GLN A 524 10.73 -0.65 -33.99
CA GLN A 524 10.50 0.38 -35.01
C GLN A 524 10.64 -0.31 -36.38
N ALA A 525 9.59 -0.18 -37.19
CA ALA A 525 9.49 -0.84 -38.50
C ALA A 525 10.49 -0.26 -39.49
#